data_AF-A0A7K7BJI9-F1
#
_entry.id   AF-A0A7K7BJI9-F1
#
_cell.length_a   1.000
_cell.length_b   1.000
_cell.length_c   1.000
_cell.angle_alpha   90.00
_cell.angle_beta   90.00
_cell.angle_gamma   90.00
#
_symmetry.space_group_name_H-M   'P 1'
#
loop_
_entity.id
_entity.type
_entity.pdbx_description
1 polymer ?
#
loop_
_entity_poly.entity_id
_entity_poly.type
_entity_poly.pdbx_seq_one_letter_code
_entity_poly.pdbx_strand_id
1 'polypeptide(L)'
;PQAFPVLVGDMDNSGSLNAQVVQQLGARLRSKVAFQTQQAKFVNWQVDGEYRGGDFTAAVTLGNPDLLAGSGIVVAHYLQSVTAALALGGELVYHRRPGEEGTVLSLAGRYTGA
;
A
#
# COMPACT_ATOMS: atom_id res chain seq x y z
N PRO A 1 -15.34 17.17 -3.60
CA PRO A 1 -15.77 15.74 -3.54
C PRO A 1 -15.01 14.91 -4.59
N GLN A 2 -14.07 14.07 -4.15
CA GLN A 2 -13.40 13.13 -5.06
C GLN A 2 -14.40 12.00 -5.37
N ALA A 3 -14.82 11.89 -6.63
CA ALA A 3 -15.77 10.87 -7.05
C ALA A 3 -15.05 9.52 -7.10
N PHE A 4 -15.49 8.56 -6.28
CA PHE A 4 -15.00 7.19 -6.30
C PHE A 4 -15.97 6.29 -7.07
N PRO A 5 -15.47 5.30 -7.83
CA PRO A 5 -14.07 4.92 -8.00
C PRO A 5 -13.29 5.86 -8.94
N VAL A 6 -11.99 6.04 -8.65
CA VAL A 6 -11.04 6.72 -9.54
C VAL A 6 -10.24 5.67 -10.29
N LEU A 7 -10.34 5.66 -11.61
CA LEU A 7 -9.52 4.82 -12.47
C LEU A 7 -8.62 5.71 -13.31
N VAL A 8 -7.33 5.42 -13.33
CA VAL A 8 -6.36 6.09 -14.18
C VAL A 8 -5.55 5.02 -14.87
N GLY A 9 -5.60 5.00 -16.20
CA GLY A 9 -4.80 4.12 -17.04
C GLY A 9 -3.99 4.94 -18.00
N ASP A 10 -2.69 4.68 -18.08
CA ASP A 10 -1.77 5.28 -19.04
C ASP A 10 -1.06 4.16 -19.81
N MET A 11 -0.94 4.31 -21.12
CA MET A 11 -0.30 3.33 -21.99
C MET A 11 0.65 4.04 -22.94
N ASP A 12 1.89 3.56 -22.99
CA ASP A 12 2.89 4.05 -23.93
C ASP A 12 2.87 3.28 -25.27
N ASN A 13 3.55 3.83 -26.27
CA ASN A 13 3.70 3.21 -27.59
C ASN A 13 4.61 1.96 -27.60
N SER A 14 5.24 1.63 -26.46
CA SER A 14 6.11 0.47 -26.30
C SER A 14 5.39 -0.75 -25.69
N GLY A 15 4.10 -0.59 -25.35
CA GLY A 15 3.28 -1.64 -24.74
C GLY A 15 3.41 -1.74 -23.22
N SER A 16 3.90 -0.68 -22.57
CA SER A 16 3.83 -0.54 -21.11
C SER A 16 2.50 0.11 -20.73
N LEU A 17 1.75 -0.56 -19.87
CA LEU A 17 0.50 -0.07 -19.30
C LEU A 17 0.72 0.19 -17.81
N ASN A 18 0.32 1.36 -17.34
CA ASN A 18 0.13 1.64 -15.92
C ASN A 18 -1.35 1.88 -15.65
N ALA A 19 -1.97 1.00 -14.86
CA ALA A 19 -3.37 1.14 -14.46
C ALA A 19 -3.45 1.22 -12.95
N GLN A 20 -4.10 2.26 -12.42
CA GLN A 20 -4.40 2.40 -11.01
C GLN A 20 -5.91 2.57 -10.81
N VAL A 21 -6.43 1.86 -9.82
CA VAL A 21 -7.82 1.88 -9.42
C VAL A 21 -7.85 2.22 -7.94
N VAL A 22 -8.41 3.37 -7.60
CA VAL A 22 -8.64 3.78 -6.21
C VAL A 22 -10.14 3.73 -5.94
N GLN A 23 -10.52 2.89 -4.99
CA GLN A 23 -11.91 2.73 -4.59
C GLN A 23 -12.05 3.00 -3.10
N GLN A 24 -13.02 3.84 -2.76
CA GLN A 24 -13.41 4.05 -1.38
C GLN A 24 -14.57 3.09 -1.08
N LEU A 25 -14.26 1.97 -0.42
CA LEU A 25 -15.25 0.92 -0.09
C LEU A 25 -16.22 1.35 1.02
N GLY A 26 -15.83 2.34 1.84
CA GLY A 26 -16.70 2.94 2.83
C GLY A 26 -16.17 4.29 3.32
N ALA A 27 -16.86 4.93 4.28
CA ALA A 27 -16.43 6.22 4.81
C ALA A 27 -15.01 6.21 5.40
N ARG A 28 -14.53 5.02 5.83
CA ARG A 28 -13.28 4.81 6.55
C ARG A 28 -12.30 3.85 5.87
N LEU A 29 -12.71 3.15 4.82
CA LEU A 29 -11.90 2.13 4.13
C LEU A 29 -11.63 2.57 2.69
N ARG A 30 -10.36 2.64 2.33
CA ARG A 30 -9.86 2.95 0.99
C ARG A 30 -9.01 1.79 0.50
N SER A 31 -9.35 1.27 -0.67
CA SER A 31 -8.53 0.30 -1.39
C SER A 31 -7.93 0.97 -2.62
N LYS A 32 -6.66 0.70 -2.88
CA LYS A 32 -5.99 1.10 -4.12
C LYS A 32 -5.35 -0.13 -4.72
N VAL A 33 -5.45 -0.27 -6.03
CA VAL A 33 -4.80 -1.33 -6.79
C VAL A 33 -4.05 -0.67 -7.92
N ALA A 34 -2.79 -1.03 -8.11
CA ALA A 34 -1.97 -0.57 -9.21
C ALA A 34 -1.39 -1.76 -9.97
N PHE A 35 -1.46 -1.72 -11.28
CA PHE A 35 -0.96 -2.71 -12.21
C PHE A 35 0.00 -2.02 -13.17
N GLN A 36 1.18 -2.62 -13.37
CA GLN A 36 2.16 -2.14 -14.31
C GLN A 36 2.67 -3.28 -15.19
N THR A 37 2.54 -3.11 -16.50
CA THR A 37 3.16 -3.95 -17.51
C THR A 37 4.29 -3.19 -18.19
N GLN A 38 5.30 -3.91 -18.66
CA GLN A 38 6.29 -3.40 -19.61
C GLN A 38 6.37 -4.36 -20.78
N GLN A 39 6.30 -3.85 -22.00
CA GLN A 39 6.45 -4.64 -23.23
C GLN A 39 5.60 -5.92 -23.23
N ALA A 40 4.32 -5.80 -22.87
CA ALA A 40 3.37 -6.93 -22.74
C ALA A 40 3.69 -7.99 -21.67
N LYS A 41 4.70 -7.79 -20.81
CA LYS A 41 4.97 -8.61 -19.63
C LYS A 41 4.37 -7.97 -18.38
N PHE A 42 3.69 -8.75 -17.54
CA PHE A 42 3.30 -8.32 -16.20
C PHE A 42 4.56 -8.17 -15.36
N VAL A 43 4.88 -6.93 -14.97
CA VAL A 43 6.09 -6.63 -14.21
C VAL A 43 5.75 -6.48 -12.74
N ASN A 44 4.82 -5.59 -12.43
CA ASN A 44 4.48 -5.27 -11.06
C ASN A 44 2.97 -5.17 -10.87
N TRP A 45 2.50 -5.63 -9.73
CA TRP A 45 1.15 -5.35 -9.27
C TRP A 45 1.18 -5.10 -7.78
N GLN A 46 0.43 -4.09 -7.35
CA GLN A 46 0.39 -3.63 -5.97
C GLN A 46 -1.07 -3.49 -5.53
N VAL A 47 -1.35 -3.95 -4.33
CA VAL A 47 -2.65 -3.79 -3.68
C VAL A 47 -2.43 -3.12 -2.34
N ASP A 48 -3.06 -1.97 -2.15
CA ASP A 48 -3.05 -1.22 -0.91
C ASP A 48 -4.45 -1.20 -0.30
N GLY A 49 -4.55 -1.45 1.00
CA GLY A 49 -5.76 -1.31 1.80
C GLY A 49 -5.48 -0.41 2.98
N GLU A 50 -6.12 0.75 3.01
CA GLU A 50 -6.00 1.74 4.09
C GLU A 50 -7.33 1.86 4.84
N TYR A 51 -7.28 1.67 6.15
CA TYR A 51 -8.38 1.84 7.07
C TYR A 51 -8.09 2.97 8.06
N ARG A 52 -8.92 4.01 8.04
CA ARG A 52 -8.85 5.15 8.96
C ARG A 52 -9.96 5.05 9.99
N GLY A 53 -9.59 4.60 11.19
CA GLY A 53 -10.42 4.65 12.39
C GLY A 53 -10.60 6.08 12.93
N GLY A 54 -11.28 6.20 14.06
CA GLY A 54 -11.44 7.51 14.72
C GLY A 54 -10.15 8.00 15.37
N ASP A 55 -9.38 7.07 15.92
CA ASP A 55 -8.17 7.28 16.72
C ASP A 55 -6.96 6.50 16.18
N PHE A 56 -7.12 5.70 15.13
CA PHE A 56 -6.03 4.96 14.50
C PHE A 56 -6.13 4.94 12.97
N THR A 57 -5.01 4.66 12.31
CA THR A 57 -4.91 4.41 10.88
C THR A 57 -4.09 3.15 10.68
N ALA A 58 -4.65 2.18 9.97
CA ALA A 58 -3.97 0.97 9.55
C ALA A 58 -3.86 0.98 8.02
N ALA A 59 -2.72 0.59 7.48
CA ALA A 59 -2.56 0.41 6.05
C ALA A 59 -1.78 -0.88 5.78
N VAL A 60 -2.20 -1.63 4.76
CA VAL A 60 -1.50 -2.83 4.31
C VAL A 60 -1.27 -2.71 2.82
N THR A 61 -0.05 -2.95 2.40
CA THR A 61 0.41 -2.88 1.02
C THR A 61 1.03 -4.23 0.65
N LEU A 62 0.52 -4.83 -0.41
CA LEU A 62 1.06 -6.04 -1.02
C LEU A 62 1.66 -5.64 -2.36
N GLY A 63 2.99 -5.71 -2.46
CA GLY A 63 3.74 -5.38 -3.67
C GLY A 63 4.36 -6.62 -4.29
N ASN A 64 4.11 -6.81 -5.58
CA ASN A 64 4.64 -7.92 -6.39
C ASN A 64 4.49 -9.32 -5.77
N PRO A 65 3.31 -9.73 -5.28
CA PRO A 65 3.13 -11.13 -4.89
C PRO A 65 3.29 -12.06 -6.10
N ASP A 66 4.25 -12.97 -6.00
CA ASP A 66 4.46 -14.07 -6.91
C ASP A 66 4.20 -15.37 -6.14
N LEU A 67 3.02 -15.96 -6.37
CA LEU A 67 2.62 -17.23 -5.77
C LEU A 67 3.45 -18.42 -6.30
N LEU A 68 4.01 -18.31 -7.52
CA LEU A 68 4.78 -19.37 -8.15
C LEU A 68 6.22 -19.39 -7.60
N ALA A 69 6.84 -18.21 -7.47
CA ALA A 69 8.18 -18.08 -6.88
C ALA A 69 8.16 -17.97 -5.35
N GLY A 70 6.98 -17.83 -4.74
CA GLY A 70 6.83 -17.60 -3.31
C GLY A 70 7.48 -16.28 -2.85
N SER A 71 7.47 -15.27 -3.72
CA SER A 71 8.13 -13.98 -3.48
C SER A 71 7.11 -12.86 -3.38
N GLY A 72 7.45 -11.79 -2.67
CA GLY A 72 6.56 -10.65 -2.53
C GLY A 72 6.98 -9.74 -1.39
N ILE A 73 6.39 -8.55 -1.39
CA ILE A 73 6.59 -7.54 -0.37
C ILE A 73 5.25 -7.29 0.30
N VAL A 74 5.23 -7.37 1.61
CA VAL A 74 4.09 -7.03 2.46
C VAL A 74 4.55 -5.91 3.36
N VAL A 75 3.91 -4.76 3.28
CA VAL A 75 4.13 -3.65 4.19
C VAL A 75 2.86 -3.43 4.99
N ALA A 76 2.99 -3.41 6.31
CA ALA A 76 1.89 -3.12 7.22
C ALA A 76 2.26 -1.89 8.05
N HIS A 77 1.47 -0.85 7.96
CA HIS A 77 1.59 0.35 8.78
C HIS A 77 0.44 0.42 9.77
N TYR A 78 0.76 0.84 10.99
CA TYR A 78 -0.24 1.13 12.00
C TYR A 78 0.18 2.39 12.76
N LEU A 79 -0.73 3.35 12.85
CA LEU A 79 -0.51 4.62 13.56
C LEU A 79 -1.72 4.92 14.43
N GLN A 80 -1.52 5.06 15.74
CA GLN A 80 -2.57 5.32 16.71
C GLN A 80 -2.32 6.65 17.44
N SER A 81 -3.34 7.48 17.52
CA SER A 81 -3.35 8.70 18.31
C SER A 81 -3.49 8.34 19.79
N VAL A 82 -2.42 8.50 20.56
CA VAL A 82 -2.42 8.25 22.01
C VAL A 82 -2.93 9.48 22.75
N THR A 83 -2.60 10.68 22.25
CA THR A 83 -3.14 11.95 22.75
C THR A 83 -3.55 12.84 21.57
N ALA A 84 -4.12 14.01 21.85
CA ALA A 84 -4.47 15.00 20.83
C ALA A 84 -3.24 15.55 20.07
N ALA A 85 -2.06 15.48 20.68
CA ALA A 85 -0.81 16.00 20.12
C ALA A 85 0.20 14.89 19.77
N LEU A 86 -0.02 13.65 20.22
CA LEU A 86 0.91 12.54 20.03
C LEU A 86 0.23 11.35 19.35
N ALA A 87 0.77 10.96 18.21
CA ALA A 87 0.47 9.69 17.56
C ALA A 87 1.72 8.81 17.54
N LEU A 88 1.56 7.54 17.90
CA LEU A 88 2.61 6.54 17.88
C LEU A 88 2.21 5.41 16.95
N GLY A 89 3.18 4.77 16.31
CA GLY A 89 2.91 3.73 15.35
C GLY A 89 4.15 2.93 15.00
N GLY A 90 3.94 2.01 14.07
CA GLY A 90 4.99 1.21 13.51
C GLY A 90 4.69 0.83 12.07
N GLU A 91 5.75 0.44 11.39
CA GLU A 91 5.74 -0.09 10.05
C GLU A 91 6.50 -1.41 10.05
N LEU A 92 5.86 -2.44 9.51
CA LEU A 92 6.45 -3.74 9.32
C LEU A 92 6.56 -4.01 7.82
N VAL A 93 7.79 -4.10 7.32
CA VAL A 93 8.09 -4.47 5.94
C VAL A 93 8.60 -5.90 5.96
N TYR A 94 7.81 -6.81 5.42
CA TYR A 94 8.22 -8.17 5.14
C TYR A 94 8.47 -8.31 3.64
N HIS A 95 9.70 -8.61 3.25
CA HIS A 95 10.00 -8.96 1.87
C HIS A 95 10.58 -10.36 1.80
N ARG A 96 10.00 -11.17 0.92
CA ARG A 96 10.44 -12.53 0.66
C ARG A 96 10.85 -12.63 -0.80
N ARG A 97 12.06 -13.08 -1.06
CA ARG A 97 12.58 -13.40 -2.39
C ARG A 97 13.19 -14.80 -2.35
N PRO A 98 13.28 -15.50 -3.49
CA PRO A 98 13.90 -16.82 -3.52
C PRO A 98 15.36 -16.71 -3.05
N GLY A 99 15.65 -17.26 -1.86
CA GLY A 99 16.98 -17.22 -1.24
C GLY A 99 17.23 -16.06 -0.27
N GLU A 100 16.31 -15.11 -0.12
CA GLU A 100 16.46 -13.96 0.80
C GLU A 100 15.12 -13.62 1.47
N GLU A 101 15.12 -13.62 2.81
CA GLU A 101 13.96 -13.24 3.62
C GLU A 101 14.38 -12.12 4.56
N GLY A 102 13.69 -10.98 4.48
CA GLY A 102 13.97 -9.81 5.28
C GLY A 102 12.70 -9.27 5.92
N THR A 103 12.76 -9.11 7.24
CA THR A 103 11.72 -8.42 8.00
C THR A 103 12.33 -7.17 8.63
N VAL A 104 11.74 -6.02 8.35
CA VAL A 104 12.13 -4.75 8.96
C VAL A 104 10.94 -4.25 9.76
N LEU A 105 11.15 -4.05 11.05
CA LEU A 105 10.21 -3.37 11.92
C LEU A 105 10.75 -1.98 12.23
N SER A 106 9.95 -0.97 11.95
CA SER A 106 10.23 0.43 12.26
C SER A 106 9.15 0.97 13.18
N LEU A 107 9.56 1.83 14.12
CA LEU A 107 8.66 2.52 15.02
C LEU A 107 8.68 4.00 14.66
N ALA A 108 7.51 4.63 14.65
CA ALA A 108 7.35 6.03 14.29
C ALA A 108 6.49 6.77 15.32
N GLY A 109 6.84 8.01 15.61
CA GLY A 109 6.08 8.89 16.48
C GLY A 109 5.89 10.25 15.80
N ARG A 110 4.65 10.73 15.77
CA ARG A 110 4.30 12.07 15.30
C ARG A 110 3.84 12.90 16.48
N TYR A 111 4.56 13.99 16.75
CA TYR A 111 4.17 14.99 17.72
C TYR A 111 3.76 16.27 16.99
N THR A 112 2.49 16.63 17.10
CA THR A 112 1.97 17.93 16.66
C THR A 112 1.93 18.82 17.89
N GLY A 113 3.05 19.47 18.20
CA GLY A 113 3.10 20.50 19.23
C GLY A 113 2.17 21.64 18.83
N ALA A 114 1.25 21.99 19.73
CA ALA A 114 0.49 23.23 19.65
C ALA A 114 1.39 24.41 20.04
#